data_AF-A0A7S4V6N3-F1
#
_entry.id   AF-A0A7S4V6N3-F1
#
_cell.length_a   1.000
_cell.length_b   1.000
_cell.length_c   1.000
_cell.angle_alpha   90.00
_cell.angle_beta   90.00
_cell.angle_gamma   90.00
#
_symmetry.space_group_name_H-M   'P 1'
#
loop_
_entity.id
_entity.type
_entity.pdbx_description
1 polymer ?
#
loop_
_entity_poly.entity_id
_entity_poly.type
_entity_poly.pdbx_seq_one_letter_code
_entity_poly.pdbx_strand_id
1 'polypeptide(L)'
;SDSDEENDSTQYLADEFDEYKDKNLEEMRTKVEGTVTNSDDMMSQALTRALMDDDDSVKDPNELTWGGSGDSTEIEASVLCEMNDWLKKREGASLDQRREFMQETLNRMVASVRYGIIQPEDASRTIHGCAAMLGLQLAEDIPETALIVTGMRKMVKRADMIGSFKEFGEIEDAAVSPNARGFGECLFSSLFALCMQIYFFVYNYSKSMYTIPLTKLLLSLA
;
A
#
# COMPACT_ATOMS: atom_id res chain seq x y z
N SER A 1 -53.99 -2.84 36.07
CA SER A 1 -52.55 -3.15 35.94
C SER A 1 -52.27 -3.13 34.47
N ASP A 2 -51.93 -1.95 33.94
CA ASP A 2 -51.63 -1.76 32.53
C ASP A 2 -50.11 -1.83 32.39
N SER A 3 -49.64 -2.87 31.70
CA SER A 3 -48.22 -3.09 31.39
C SER A 3 -47.97 -2.62 29.97
N ASP A 4 -47.37 -1.43 29.86
CA ASP A 4 -46.75 -0.92 28.65
C ASP A 4 -45.53 -1.77 28.31
N GLU A 5 -45.68 -2.75 27.42
CA GLU A 5 -44.56 -3.41 26.74
C GLU A 5 -44.25 -2.63 25.46
N GLU A 6 -43.45 -1.57 25.59
CA GLU A 6 -42.75 -0.95 24.46
C GLU A 6 -41.73 -1.97 23.94
N ASN A 7 -42.12 -2.68 22.88
CA ASN A 7 -41.26 -3.58 22.14
C ASN A 7 -40.15 -2.75 21.48
N ASP A 8 -38.94 -2.82 22.06
CA ASP A 8 -37.71 -2.16 21.62
C ASP A 8 -37.22 -2.73 20.28
N SER A 9 -37.96 -2.35 19.23
CA SER A 9 -37.68 -2.63 17.82
C SER A 9 -36.35 -2.02 17.34
N THR A 10 -35.72 -1.17 18.15
CA THR A 10 -34.39 -0.60 17.90
C THR A 10 -33.28 -1.63 18.02
N GLN A 11 -33.45 -2.66 18.86
CA GLN A 11 -32.43 -3.68 19.09
C GLN A 11 -32.27 -4.63 17.89
N TYR A 12 -33.37 -4.93 17.18
CA TYR A 12 -33.35 -5.78 15.99
C TYR A 12 -32.72 -5.09 14.77
N LEU A 13 -32.87 -3.76 14.66
CA LEU A 13 -32.24 -2.96 13.61
C LEU A 13 -30.73 -2.74 13.85
N ALA A 14 -30.28 -2.79 15.11
CA ALA A 14 -28.87 -2.67 15.44
C ALA A 14 -28.06 -3.92 15.02
N ASP A 15 -28.61 -5.12 15.23
CA ASP A 15 -27.97 -6.39 14.80
C ASP A 15 -27.88 -6.50 13.26
N GLU A 16 -28.88 -6.02 12.53
CA GLU A 16 -28.87 -6.03 11.05
C GLU A 16 -27.82 -5.07 10.48
N PHE A 17 -27.53 -3.95 11.18
CA PHE A 17 -26.50 -2.99 10.76
C PHE A 17 -25.07 -3.47 11.05
N ASP A 18 -24.88 -4.25 12.10
CA ASP A 18 -23.58 -4.87 12.41
C ASP A 18 -23.23 -6.01 11.43
N GLU A 19 -24.23 -6.62 10.78
CA GLU A 19 -24.01 -7.58 9.69
C GLU A 19 -23.39 -6.93 8.43
N TYR A 20 -23.57 -5.61 8.25
CA TYR A 20 -22.96 -4.84 7.16
C TYR A 20 -21.55 -4.31 7.47
N LYS A 21 -21.04 -4.48 8.70
CA LYS A 21 -19.64 -4.17 9.00
C LYS A 21 -18.76 -5.29 8.46
N ASP A 22 -18.25 -5.08 7.25
CA ASP A 22 -17.14 -5.87 6.76
C ASP A 22 -15.94 -5.68 7.71
N LYS A 23 -15.70 -6.71 8.53
CA LYS A 23 -14.62 -6.73 9.52
C LYS A 23 -13.26 -6.44 8.88
N ASN A 24 -13.05 -6.87 7.63
CA ASN A 24 -11.80 -6.66 6.92
C ASN A 24 -11.60 -5.16 6.59
N LEU A 25 -12.69 -4.47 6.24
CA LEU A 25 -12.65 -3.04 5.95
C LEU A 25 -12.40 -2.21 7.21
N GLU A 26 -13.01 -2.57 8.34
CA GLU A 26 -12.77 -1.87 9.61
C GLU A 26 -11.36 -2.12 10.15
N GLU A 27 -10.83 -3.33 9.96
CA GLU A 27 -9.44 -3.65 10.28
C GLU A 27 -8.46 -2.85 9.41
N MET A 28 -8.69 -2.78 8.10
CA MET A 28 -7.88 -1.96 7.20
C MET A 28 -7.95 -0.49 7.61
N ARG A 29 -9.14 0.04 7.90
CA ARG A 29 -9.36 1.42 8.33
C ARG A 29 -8.55 1.74 9.58
N THR A 30 -8.69 0.93 10.63
CA THR A 30 -7.99 1.16 11.90
C THR A 30 -6.48 1.21 11.69
N LYS A 31 -5.93 0.33 10.85
CA LYS A 31 -4.49 0.30 10.54
C LYS A 31 -4.02 1.48 9.71
N VAL A 32 -4.81 1.92 8.72
CA VAL A 32 -4.46 3.08 7.89
C VAL A 32 -4.53 4.38 8.69
N GLU A 33 -5.58 4.57 9.50
CA GLU A 33 -5.73 5.74 10.38
C GLU A 33 -4.60 5.80 11.43
N GLY A 34 -4.13 4.63 11.90
CA GLY A 34 -2.98 4.53 12.81
C GLY A 34 -1.63 4.87 12.17
N THR A 35 -1.47 4.71 10.85
CA THR A 35 -0.17 4.84 10.16
C THR A 35 -0.04 6.13 9.34
N VAL A 36 -1.13 6.69 8.82
CA VAL A 36 -1.14 7.87 7.95
C VAL A 36 -1.93 9.00 8.60
N THR A 37 -1.27 10.14 8.86
CA THR A 37 -1.90 11.28 9.54
C THR A 37 -2.93 11.98 8.65
N ASN A 38 -4.09 12.32 9.22
CA ASN A 38 -5.23 12.94 8.51
C ASN A 38 -5.79 12.05 7.38
N SER A 39 -5.70 10.72 7.53
CA SER A 39 -6.29 9.78 6.57
C SER A 39 -7.76 9.48 6.87
N ASP A 40 -8.30 9.89 8.02
CA ASP A 40 -9.70 9.64 8.44
C ASP A 40 -10.73 10.06 7.38
N ASP A 41 -10.56 11.27 6.82
CA ASP A 41 -11.42 11.80 5.76
C ASP A 41 -11.30 10.96 4.48
N MET A 42 -10.09 10.52 4.16
CA MET A 42 -9.79 9.75 2.95
C MET A 42 -10.36 8.33 3.04
N MET A 43 -10.20 7.69 4.20
CA MET A 43 -10.75 6.38 4.51
C MET A 43 -12.27 6.42 4.53
N SER A 44 -12.86 7.42 5.19
CA SER A 44 -14.32 7.58 5.25
C SER A 44 -14.93 7.72 3.85
N GLN A 45 -14.29 8.51 2.98
CA GLN A 45 -14.69 8.64 1.58
C GLN A 45 -14.54 7.32 0.82
N ALA A 46 -13.42 6.60 1.00
CA ALA A 46 -13.17 5.33 0.33
C ALA A 46 -14.18 4.24 0.74
N LEU A 47 -14.49 4.14 2.03
CA LEU A 47 -15.49 3.21 2.57
C LEU A 47 -16.89 3.56 2.10
N THR A 48 -17.29 4.84 2.21
CA THR A 48 -18.60 5.31 1.72
C THR A 48 -18.76 4.97 0.24
N ARG A 49 -17.74 5.24 -0.58
CA ARG A 49 -17.75 4.89 -2.00
C ARG A 49 -17.84 3.38 -2.20
N ALA A 50 -17.04 2.61 -1.47
CA ALA A 50 -17.06 1.16 -1.58
C ALA A 50 -18.41 0.55 -1.18
N LEU A 51 -19.16 1.14 -0.25
CA LEU A 51 -20.47 0.66 0.18
C LEU A 51 -21.62 1.17 -0.71
N MET A 52 -21.49 2.36 -1.29
CA MET A 52 -22.49 2.96 -2.17
C MET A 52 -22.38 2.48 -3.62
N ASP A 53 -21.22 1.99 -4.06
CA ASP A 53 -21.04 1.31 -5.36
C ASP A 53 -21.72 -0.08 -5.29
N ASP A 54 -23.06 -0.09 -5.38
CA ASP A 54 -23.94 -1.27 -5.31
C ASP A 54 -24.50 -1.68 -6.69
N ASP A 55 -24.04 -1.05 -7.78
CA ASP A 55 -24.65 -1.21 -9.10
C ASP A 55 -23.60 -1.48 -10.20
N ASP A 56 -23.47 -2.76 -10.58
CA ASP A 56 -23.15 -3.29 -11.92
C ASP A 56 -21.87 -2.91 -12.68
N SER A 57 -20.98 -2.04 -12.19
CA SER A 57 -19.62 -2.01 -12.73
C SER A 57 -18.82 -3.14 -12.08
N VAL A 58 -18.92 -4.35 -12.63
CA VAL A 58 -17.93 -5.42 -12.42
C VAL A 58 -16.58 -4.77 -12.74
N LYS A 59 -15.87 -4.29 -11.70
CA LYS A 59 -14.50 -3.81 -11.86
C LYS A 59 -13.76 -4.98 -12.48
N ASP A 60 -13.15 -4.74 -13.64
CA ASP A 60 -12.38 -5.75 -14.33
C ASP A 60 -11.52 -6.46 -13.28
N PRO A 61 -11.61 -7.79 -13.13
CA PRO A 61 -10.80 -8.51 -12.14
C PRO A 61 -9.32 -8.12 -12.22
N ASN A 62 -8.83 -7.75 -13.41
CA ASN A 62 -7.48 -7.25 -13.61
C ASN A 62 -7.19 -5.89 -12.93
N GLU A 63 -8.20 -5.02 -12.79
CA GLU A 63 -8.07 -3.74 -12.11
C GLU A 63 -7.89 -3.94 -10.59
N LEU A 64 -8.62 -4.92 -10.02
CA LEU A 64 -8.55 -5.27 -8.60
C LEU A 64 -7.28 -6.05 -8.23
N THR A 65 -6.70 -6.80 -9.18
CA THR A 65 -5.41 -7.48 -9.01
C THR A 65 -4.21 -6.61 -9.37
N TRP A 66 -4.42 -5.34 -9.71
CA TRP A 66 -3.36 -4.40 -10.05
C TRP A 66 -2.46 -4.89 -11.22
N GLY A 67 -3.06 -5.65 -12.14
CA GLY A 67 -2.38 -6.26 -13.28
C GLY A 67 -1.46 -7.45 -12.93
N GLY A 68 -1.52 -7.95 -11.68
CA GLY A 68 -0.74 -9.08 -11.18
C GLY A 68 -1.52 -10.39 -11.10
N SER A 69 -0.88 -11.41 -10.51
CA SER A 69 -1.47 -12.75 -10.34
C SER A 69 -2.46 -12.88 -9.16
N GLY A 70 -2.59 -11.82 -8.34
CA GLY A 70 -3.39 -11.81 -7.12
C GLY A 70 -2.60 -12.13 -5.84
N ASP A 71 -1.29 -12.41 -5.95
CA ASP A 71 -0.39 -12.52 -4.80
C ASP A 71 -0.23 -11.14 -4.11
N SER A 72 -0.32 -11.10 -2.77
CA SER A 72 -0.37 -9.83 -2.04
C SER A 72 0.91 -9.02 -2.19
N THR A 73 2.08 -9.67 -2.20
CA THR A 73 3.38 -9.02 -2.42
C THR A 73 3.54 -8.55 -3.87
N GLU A 74 3.00 -9.28 -4.85
CA GLU A 74 2.92 -8.76 -6.24
C GLU A 74 2.00 -7.55 -6.36
N ILE A 75 0.87 -7.52 -5.64
CA ILE A 75 -0.03 -6.36 -5.60
C ILE A 75 0.69 -5.16 -4.98
N GLU A 76 1.34 -5.35 -3.83
CA GLU A 76 2.13 -4.31 -3.14
C GLU A 76 3.19 -3.72 -4.08
N ALA A 77 4.03 -4.56 -4.68
CA ALA A 77 5.03 -4.15 -5.66
C ALA A 77 4.41 -3.43 -6.88
N SER A 78 3.20 -3.81 -7.29
CA SER A 78 2.49 -3.16 -8.41
C SER A 78 2.02 -1.76 -8.07
N VAL A 79 1.41 -1.60 -6.88
CA VAL A 79 0.91 -0.32 -6.38
C VAL A 79 2.08 0.64 -6.18
N LEU A 80 3.15 0.19 -5.51
CA LEU A 80 4.36 1.00 -5.31
C LEU A 80 5.05 1.35 -6.64
N CYS A 81 4.98 0.46 -7.65
CA CYS A 81 5.47 0.77 -8.99
C CYS A 81 4.62 1.85 -9.69
N GLU A 82 3.30 1.82 -9.55
CA GLU A 82 2.40 2.88 -10.05
C GLU A 82 2.71 4.23 -9.37
N MET A 83 2.93 4.23 -8.05
CA MET A 83 3.34 5.39 -7.28
C MET A 83 4.65 6.01 -7.80
N ASN A 84 5.67 5.17 -7.97
CA ASN A 84 6.96 5.59 -8.50
C ASN A 84 6.83 6.19 -9.90
N ASP A 85 6.07 5.56 -10.78
CA ASP A 85 5.87 6.04 -12.15
C ASP A 85 5.08 7.35 -12.19
N TRP A 86 4.10 7.51 -11.31
CA TRP A 86 3.37 8.77 -11.16
C TRP A 86 4.30 9.89 -10.70
N LEU A 87 5.14 9.64 -9.68
CA LEU A 87 6.11 10.61 -9.15
C LEU A 87 7.13 11.04 -10.20
N LYS A 88 7.67 10.09 -10.98
CA LYS A 88 8.60 10.37 -12.09
C LYS A 88 7.99 11.24 -13.19
N LYS A 89 6.69 11.07 -13.46
CA LYS A 89 5.96 11.88 -14.46
C LYS A 89 5.58 13.26 -13.94
N ARG A 90 5.56 13.46 -12.63
CA ARG A 90 5.11 14.70 -11.97
C ARG A 90 6.13 15.21 -10.96
N GLU A 91 7.35 15.44 -11.42
CA GLU A 91 8.37 16.09 -10.61
C GLU A 91 7.85 17.45 -10.12
N GLY A 92 7.79 17.62 -8.79
CA GLY A 92 7.29 18.85 -8.17
C GLY A 92 5.76 18.92 -7.97
N ALA A 93 5.04 17.80 -8.10
CA ALA A 93 3.61 17.75 -7.74
C ALA A 93 3.35 18.34 -6.35
N SER A 94 2.30 19.15 -6.23
CA SER A 94 1.86 19.74 -4.96
C SER A 94 1.35 18.68 -4.00
N LEU A 95 1.28 19.00 -2.70
CA LEU A 95 0.73 18.07 -1.71
C LEU A 95 -0.72 17.69 -2.01
N ASP A 96 -1.52 18.62 -2.53
CA ASP A 96 -2.92 18.35 -2.89
C ASP A 96 -3.02 17.34 -4.03
N GLN A 97 -2.19 17.46 -5.08
CA GLN A 97 -2.16 16.49 -6.18
C GLN A 97 -1.73 15.09 -5.71
N ARG A 98 -0.81 15.03 -4.72
CA ARG A 98 -0.39 13.76 -4.13
C ARG A 98 -1.49 13.14 -3.28
N ARG A 99 -2.23 13.95 -2.52
CA ARG A 99 -3.39 13.51 -1.73
C ARG A 99 -4.52 13.01 -2.63
N GLU A 100 -4.80 13.70 -3.73
CA GLU A 100 -5.79 13.25 -4.72
C GLU A 100 -5.40 11.89 -5.30
N PHE A 101 -4.15 11.72 -5.72
CA PHE A 101 -3.67 10.42 -6.22
C PHE A 101 -3.66 9.32 -5.15
N MET A 102 -3.35 9.69 -3.90
CA MET A 102 -3.45 8.79 -2.75
C MET A 102 -4.91 8.36 -2.50
N GLN A 103 -5.88 9.26 -2.66
CA GLN A 103 -7.31 8.95 -2.53
C GLN A 103 -7.75 7.94 -3.60
N GLU A 104 -7.34 8.12 -4.85
CA GLU A 104 -7.62 7.18 -5.93
C GLU A 104 -7.06 5.79 -5.62
N THR A 105 -5.84 5.74 -5.11
CA THR A 105 -5.17 4.49 -4.72
C THR A 105 -5.90 3.82 -3.56
N LEU A 106 -6.28 4.60 -2.54
CA LEU A 106 -7.02 4.11 -1.38
C LEU A 106 -8.38 3.54 -1.77
N ASN A 107 -9.11 4.22 -2.66
CA ASN A 107 -10.39 3.74 -3.18
C ASN A 107 -10.24 2.38 -3.90
N ARG A 108 -9.18 2.20 -4.68
CA ARG A 108 -8.88 0.92 -5.36
C ARG A 108 -8.48 -0.16 -4.35
N MET A 109 -7.66 0.18 -3.38
CA MET A 109 -7.20 -0.77 -2.35
C MET A 109 -8.34 -1.26 -1.46
N VAL A 110 -9.22 -0.35 -1.01
CA VAL A 110 -10.44 -0.69 -0.26
C VAL A 110 -11.34 -1.62 -1.07
N ALA A 111 -11.47 -1.39 -2.38
CA ALA A 111 -12.19 -2.32 -3.24
C ALA A 111 -11.53 -3.70 -3.28
N SER A 112 -10.19 -3.78 -3.45
CA SER A 112 -9.46 -5.05 -3.42
C SER A 112 -9.66 -5.81 -2.09
N VAL A 113 -9.72 -5.12 -0.95
CA VAL A 113 -10.00 -5.76 0.36
C VAL A 113 -11.46 -6.22 0.45
N ARG A 114 -12.44 -5.40 0.05
CA ARG A 114 -13.88 -5.75 0.03
C ARG A 114 -14.14 -7.04 -0.77
N TYR A 115 -13.44 -7.21 -1.89
CA TYR A 115 -13.56 -8.40 -2.75
C TYR A 115 -12.66 -9.57 -2.33
N GLY A 116 -11.93 -9.45 -1.21
CA GLY A 116 -11.06 -10.51 -0.68
C GLY A 116 -9.84 -10.81 -1.54
N ILE A 117 -9.39 -9.87 -2.38
CA ILE A 117 -8.22 -10.02 -3.25
C ILE A 117 -6.93 -9.85 -2.45
N ILE A 118 -6.94 -8.96 -1.46
CA ILE A 118 -5.80 -8.69 -0.57
C ILE A 118 -6.29 -8.63 0.88
N GLN A 119 -5.46 -9.10 1.81
CA GLN A 119 -5.78 -9.04 3.23
C GLN A 119 -5.62 -7.61 3.78
N PRO A 120 -6.38 -7.23 4.82
CA PRO A 120 -6.30 -5.90 5.43
C PRO A 120 -4.88 -5.50 5.86
N GLU A 121 -4.10 -6.45 6.37
CA GLU A 121 -2.72 -6.25 6.83
C GLU A 121 -1.83 -5.78 5.68
N ASP A 122 -1.80 -6.56 4.59
CA ASP A 122 -0.99 -6.28 3.42
C ASP A 122 -1.45 -4.99 2.72
N ALA A 123 -2.76 -4.76 2.66
CA ALA A 123 -3.34 -3.53 2.12
C ALA A 123 -2.90 -2.31 2.93
N SER A 124 -3.01 -2.36 4.26
CA SER A 124 -2.61 -1.27 5.14
C SER A 124 -1.11 -0.96 5.04
N ARG A 125 -0.26 -2.00 5.00
CA ARG A 125 1.19 -1.86 4.78
C ARG A 125 1.50 -1.23 3.42
N THR A 126 0.84 -1.69 2.37
CA THR A 126 0.97 -1.10 1.02
C THR A 126 0.62 0.39 1.03
N ILE A 127 -0.48 0.77 1.70
CA ILE A 127 -0.94 2.16 1.83
C ILE A 127 0.05 3.01 2.63
N HIS A 128 0.64 2.46 3.69
CA HIS A 128 1.70 3.12 4.46
C HIS A 128 2.93 3.40 3.58
N GLY A 129 3.36 2.41 2.79
CA GLY A 129 4.43 2.57 1.80
C GLY A 129 4.11 3.61 0.71
N CYS A 130 2.86 3.66 0.24
CA CYS A 130 2.41 4.66 -0.72
C CYS A 130 2.47 6.08 -0.13
N ALA A 131 1.95 6.27 1.09
CA ALA A 131 1.97 7.54 1.79
C ALA A 131 3.40 8.05 1.98
N ALA A 132 4.32 7.15 2.35
CA ALA A 132 5.74 7.43 2.46
C ALA A 132 6.36 7.89 1.13
N MET A 133 6.13 7.15 0.03
CA MET A 133 6.65 7.51 -1.29
C MET A 133 6.16 8.87 -1.76
N LEU A 134 4.89 9.21 -1.45
CA LEU A 134 4.30 10.50 -1.76
C LEU A 134 4.78 11.61 -0.82
N GLY A 135 5.50 11.30 0.25
CA GLY A 135 5.94 12.28 1.26
C GLY A 135 4.76 12.90 2.01
N LEU A 136 3.73 12.09 2.27
CA LEU A 136 2.65 12.45 3.19
C LEU A 136 3.13 12.27 4.63
N GLN A 137 2.42 12.91 5.57
CA GLN A 137 2.76 12.79 6.99
C GLN A 137 2.33 11.41 7.51
N LEU A 138 3.28 10.70 8.11
CA LEU A 138 3.04 9.40 8.73
C LEU A 138 2.86 9.59 10.24
N ALA A 139 1.97 8.79 10.82
CA ALA A 139 1.78 8.71 12.28
C ALA A 139 2.74 7.69 12.91
N GLU A 140 3.17 6.69 12.13
CA GLU A 140 4.17 5.69 12.51
C GLU A 140 5.29 5.64 11.46
N ASP A 141 6.51 5.34 11.92
CA ASP A 141 7.64 5.12 11.03
C ASP A 141 7.43 3.88 10.16
N ILE A 142 7.93 3.91 8.93
CA ILE A 142 7.83 2.78 8.01
C ILE A 142 8.64 1.62 8.60
N PRO A 143 8.09 0.40 8.66
CA PRO A 143 8.86 -0.75 9.08
C PRO A 143 10.10 -0.89 8.20
N GLU A 144 11.25 -0.88 8.86
CA GLU A 144 12.59 -0.95 8.30
C GLU A 144 12.95 -2.35 7.72
N THR A 145 11.95 -3.08 7.26
CA THR A 145 12.05 -4.46 6.74
C THR A 145 11.79 -4.56 5.24
N ALA A 146 11.27 -3.50 4.61
CA ALA A 146 10.96 -3.48 3.19
C ALA A 146 12.04 -2.78 2.36
N LEU A 147 12.50 -3.45 1.30
CA LEU A 147 13.45 -2.93 0.33
C LEU A 147 12.77 -2.77 -1.04
N ILE A 148 12.60 -1.52 -1.46
CA ILE A 148 12.14 -1.17 -2.81
C ILE A 148 13.33 -1.13 -3.76
N VAL A 149 13.26 -1.90 -4.85
CA VAL A 149 14.29 -2.00 -5.88
C VAL A 149 13.75 -1.46 -7.19
N THR A 150 14.42 -0.45 -7.75
CA THR A 150 14.03 0.17 -9.03
C THR A 150 15.16 0.11 -10.06
N GLY A 151 14.83 0.27 -11.35
CA GLY A 151 15.81 0.25 -12.43
C GLY A 151 16.32 -1.15 -12.80
N MET A 152 15.60 -2.20 -12.38
CA MET A 152 15.96 -3.58 -12.73
C MET A 152 15.78 -3.84 -14.22
N ARG A 153 16.52 -4.83 -14.74
CA ARG A 153 16.31 -5.31 -16.12
C ARG A 153 14.96 -6.01 -16.25
N LYS A 154 14.34 -5.92 -17.43
CA LYS A 154 13.03 -6.53 -17.72
C LYS A 154 12.98 -8.06 -17.60
N MET A 155 14.12 -8.72 -17.51
CA MET A 155 14.18 -10.19 -17.40
C MET A 155 14.32 -10.67 -15.95
N VAL A 156 14.44 -9.76 -14.99
CA VAL A 156 14.59 -10.10 -13.57
C VAL A 156 13.30 -10.71 -13.05
N LYS A 157 13.43 -11.85 -12.37
CA LYS A 157 12.34 -12.58 -11.72
C LYS A 157 12.50 -12.54 -10.20
N ARG A 158 11.45 -12.92 -9.49
CA ARG A 158 11.45 -13.13 -8.02
C ARG A 158 12.67 -13.94 -7.55
N ALA A 159 12.98 -15.04 -8.23
CA ALA A 159 14.13 -15.89 -7.88
C ALA A 159 15.48 -15.17 -7.98
N ASP A 160 15.65 -14.25 -8.94
CA ASP A 160 16.88 -13.47 -9.08
C ASP A 160 17.02 -12.46 -7.95
N MET A 161 15.91 -11.85 -7.50
CA MET A 161 15.90 -10.96 -6.35
C MET A 161 16.26 -11.70 -5.07
N ILE A 162 15.58 -12.82 -4.79
CA ILE A 162 15.89 -13.65 -3.62
C ILE A 162 17.36 -14.09 -3.67
N GLY A 163 17.83 -14.57 -4.83
CA GLY A 163 19.21 -14.99 -5.02
C GLY A 163 20.23 -13.87 -4.74
N SER A 164 19.88 -12.63 -5.07
CA SER A 164 20.73 -11.44 -4.90
C SER A 164 20.69 -10.87 -3.50
N PHE A 165 19.55 -10.99 -2.79
CA PHE A 165 19.35 -10.35 -1.49
C PHE A 165 19.42 -11.28 -0.28
N LYS A 166 19.36 -12.60 -0.48
CA LYS A 166 19.40 -13.60 0.61
C LYS A 166 20.67 -13.55 1.46
N GLU A 167 21.76 -12.95 0.97
CA GLU A 167 22.99 -12.80 1.75
C GLU A 167 22.87 -11.73 2.84
N PHE A 168 21.86 -10.85 2.75
CA PHE A 168 21.66 -9.74 3.67
C PHE A 168 20.67 -10.04 4.80
N GLY A 169 19.98 -11.17 4.74
CA GLY A 169 19.03 -11.58 5.78
C GLY A 169 18.06 -12.65 5.30
N GLU A 170 17.24 -13.13 6.24
CA GLU A 170 16.10 -13.98 5.92
C GLU A 170 15.04 -13.15 5.21
N ILE A 171 14.72 -13.56 3.99
CA ILE A 171 13.70 -12.92 3.16
C ILE A 171 12.38 -13.60 3.50
N GLU A 172 11.43 -12.82 4.00
CA GLU A 172 10.07 -13.25 4.25
C GLU A 172 9.33 -13.40 2.91
N ASP A 173 9.41 -12.36 2.07
CA ASP A 173 8.87 -12.40 0.73
C ASP A 173 9.60 -11.47 -0.24
N ALA A 174 9.43 -11.69 -1.54
CA ALA A 174 9.91 -10.81 -2.58
C ALA A 174 9.00 -10.90 -3.81
N ALA A 175 8.75 -9.77 -4.47
CA ALA A 175 7.97 -9.72 -5.69
C ALA A 175 8.56 -8.75 -6.71
N VAL A 176 8.34 -9.04 -7.99
CA VAL A 176 8.67 -8.14 -9.09
C VAL A 176 7.37 -7.68 -9.70
N SER A 177 7.23 -6.37 -9.92
CA SER A 177 6.04 -5.81 -10.55
C SER A 177 5.76 -6.51 -11.90
N PRO A 178 4.51 -6.88 -12.18
CA PRO A 178 4.12 -7.58 -13.39
C PRO A 178 4.49 -6.76 -14.62
N ASN A 179 4.64 -7.45 -15.75
CA ASN A 179 5.06 -6.86 -17.02
C ASN A 179 6.48 -6.26 -17.01
N ALA A 180 7.32 -6.70 -16.06
CA ALA A 180 8.75 -6.42 -16.08
C ALA A 180 9.10 -4.93 -16.12
N ARG A 181 8.42 -4.14 -15.29
CA ARG A 181 8.57 -2.67 -15.20
C ARG A 181 9.89 -2.21 -14.56
N GLY A 182 10.79 -3.15 -14.24
CA GLY A 182 12.07 -2.86 -13.61
C GLY A 182 11.90 -2.41 -12.15
N PHE A 183 10.82 -2.86 -11.50
CA PHE A 183 10.45 -2.50 -10.14
C PHE A 183 10.14 -3.77 -9.35
N GLY A 184 10.55 -3.82 -8.10
CA GLY A 184 10.29 -4.95 -7.22
C GLY A 184 10.51 -4.57 -5.77
N GLU A 185 10.14 -5.51 -4.91
CA GLU A 185 10.12 -5.37 -3.47
C GLU A 185 10.64 -6.64 -2.81
N CYS A 186 11.36 -6.47 -1.70
CA CYS A 186 11.89 -7.54 -0.89
C CYS A 186 11.62 -7.23 0.58
N LEU A 187 10.89 -8.11 1.25
CA LEU A 187 10.55 -8.05 2.67
C LEU A 187 11.49 -8.97 3.46
N PHE A 188 12.09 -8.45 4.52
CA PHE A 188 12.99 -9.19 5.40
C PHE A 188 12.34 -9.46 6.76
N SER A 189 12.64 -10.60 7.36
CA SER A 189 12.13 -10.95 8.68
C SER A 189 12.74 -10.11 9.82
N SER A 190 13.84 -9.37 9.57
CA SER A 190 14.47 -8.52 10.58
C SER A 190 15.22 -7.32 10.00
N LEU A 191 15.34 -6.26 10.81
CA LEU A 191 15.96 -4.97 10.48
C LEU A 191 17.44 -5.01 10.05
N PHE A 192 18.17 -6.10 10.31
CA PHE A 192 19.63 -6.16 10.10
C PHE A 192 20.05 -5.94 8.63
N ALA A 193 19.12 -6.08 7.68
CA ALA A 193 19.38 -5.90 6.25
C ALA A 193 19.58 -4.42 5.81
N LEU A 194 19.21 -3.43 6.62
CA LEU A 194 19.18 -2.01 6.20
C LEU A 194 20.48 -1.23 6.28
N CYS A 195 21.56 -1.78 6.88
CA CYS A 195 22.91 -1.22 6.71
C CYS A 195 23.31 -1.07 5.22
N MET A 196 22.54 -1.68 4.32
CA MET A 196 22.77 -1.74 2.89
C MET A 196 22.00 -0.75 2.02
N GLN A 197 20.91 -0.11 2.50
CA GLN A 197 20.21 0.94 1.72
C GLN A 197 21.18 2.07 1.34
N ILE A 198 22.18 2.30 2.20
CA ILE A 198 23.30 3.22 1.99
C ILE A 198 24.31 2.68 0.95
N TYR A 199 24.65 1.39 0.98
CA TYR A 199 25.70 0.83 0.10
C TYR A 199 25.24 0.61 -1.35
N PHE A 200 24.00 0.19 -1.60
CA PHE A 200 23.55 -0.09 -2.97
C PHE A 200 23.25 1.18 -3.77
N PHE A 201 22.75 2.23 -3.10
CA PHE A 201 22.61 3.55 -3.71
C PHE A 201 23.98 4.09 -4.13
N VAL A 202 25.02 3.92 -3.30
CA VAL A 202 26.40 4.32 -3.59
C VAL A 202 27.01 3.51 -4.75
N TYR A 203 26.77 2.19 -4.81
CA TYR A 203 27.43 1.34 -5.82
C TYR A 203 26.83 1.48 -7.22
N ASN A 204 25.51 1.69 -7.36
CA ASN A 204 24.88 1.89 -8.67
C ASN A 204 24.99 3.34 -9.21
N TYR A 205 25.16 4.34 -8.35
CA TYR A 205 25.39 5.73 -8.80
C TYR A 205 26.78 5.98 -9.40
N SER A 206 27.73 5.05 -9.26
CA SER A 206 29.10 5.22 -9.76
C SER A 206 29.27 4.95 -11.26
N LYS A 207 28.23 4.57 -12.03
CA LYS A 207 28.41 4.18 -13.46
C LYS A 207 27.53 4.83 -14.53
N SER A 208 26.63 5.76 -14.22
CA SER A 208 26.08 6.64 -15.27
C SER A 208 25.43 7.90 -14.71
N MET A 209 25.77 9.04 -15.31
CA MET A 209 25.24 10.37 -15.07
C MET A 209 23.71 10.38 -14.92
N TYR A 210 23.22 10.83 -13.76
CA TYR A 210 22.34 12.00 -13.57
C TYR A 210 22.20 12.22 -12.06
N THR A 211 22.72 13.35 -11.57
CA THR A 211 22.71 13.75 -10.16
C THR A 211 21.29 14.08 -9.72
N ILE A 212 20.70 13.25 -8.86
CA ILE A 212 19.57 13.64 -8.00
C ILE A 212 20.18 13.81 -6.60
N PRO A 213 20.07 14.99 -5.96
CA PRO A 213 20.72 15.24 -4.69
C PRO A 213 20.11 14.36 -3.58
N LEU A 214 20.99 13.60 -2.93
CA LEU A 214 20.78 12.68 -1.81
C LEU A 214 20.17 13.31 -0.54
N THR A 215 19.77 14.58 -0.58
CA THR A 215 19.36 15.36 0.59
C THR A 215 17.88 15.26 0.96
N LYS A 216 17.05 14.50 0.21
CA LYS A 216 15.61 14.41 0.50
C LYS A 216 15.10 13.08 1.06
N LEU A 217 15.90 12.01 1.08
CA LEU A 217 15.48 10.74 1.68
C LEU A 217 16.00 10.54 3.13
N LEU A 218 16.95 11.36 3.57
CA LEU A 218 17.63 11.23 4.88
C LEU A 218 17.09 12.15 5.98
N LEU A 219 15.99 12.86 5.77
CA LEU A 219 15.47 13.87 6.72
C LEU A 219 14.12 13.52 7.36
N SER A 220 13.64 12.27 7.21
CA SER A 220 12.42 11.79 7.87
C SER A 220 12.66 10.70 8.91
N LEU A 221 13.91 10.31 9.16
CA LEU A 221 14.28 9.28 10.16
C LEU A 221 15.31 9.80 11.17
N ALA A 222 15.23 11.10 11.52
CA ALA A 222 16.01 11.72 12.59
C ALA A 222 15.15 12.70 13.39
#